data_AF-A0A842WZ80-F1
#
_entry.id   AF-A0A842WZ80-F1
#
_cell.length_a   1.000
_cell.length_b   1.000
_cell.length_c   1.000
_cell.angle_alpha   90.00
_cell.angle_beta   90.00
_cell.angle_gamma   90.00
#
_symmetry.space_group_name_H-M   'P 1'
#
loop_
_entity.id
_entity.type
_entity.pdbx_description
1 polymer ?
#
loop_
_entity_poly.entity_id
_entity_poly.type
_entity_poly.pdbx_seq_one_letter_code
_entity_poly.pdbx_strand_id
1 'polypeptide(L)'
;MADELLWALVIMAGTAFSVLVYVVLSEVYSRREGPVMGGPEGVDEERPIERPVKKETSPSPPEKETEQQRLKRREKELAEREARVKAEKLKRLAEREHVIRRREEEEAAAKAQQKVKSQPGDREWIESEKQRIQELIHKAEERFNAGGLTEDHFKKIVAEYQNQLIDLDIRLKRASGGV
;
A
#
# COMPACT_ATOMS: atom_id res chain seq x y z
N MET A 1 -15.27 34.55 -26.55
CA MET A 1 -14.22 33.93 -27.39
C MET A 1 -13.20 33.16 -26.56
N ALA A 2 -12.67 33.69 -25.44
CA ALA A 2 -11.68 32.98 -24.61
C ALA A 2 -12.25 31.81 -23.79
N ASP A 3 -13.48 31.93 -23.28
CA ASP A 3 -14.07 30.91 -22.38
C ASP A 3 -14.47 29.60 -23.08
N GLU A 4 -14.83 29.66 -24.37
CA GLU A 4 -15.23 28.46 -25.12
C GLU A 4 -14.03 27.55 -25.42
N LEU A 5 -12.84 28.13 -25.59
CA LEU A 5 -11.61 27.38 -25.81
C LEU A 5 -11.17 26.63 -24.55
N LEU A 6 -11.41 27.20 -23.37
CA LEU A 6 -11.08 26.55 -22.10
C LEU A 6 -11.95 25.31 -21.86
N TRP A 7 -13.26 25.42 -22.12
CA TRP A 7 -14.19 24.30 -22.01
C TRP A 7 -13.88 23.17 -23.01
N ALA A 8 -13.53 23.50 -24.24
CA ALA A 8 -13.11 22.52 -25.24
C ALA A 8 -11.85 21.75 -24.80
N LEU A 9 -10.89 22.44 -24.17
CA LEU A 9 -9.63 21.84 -23.71
C LEU A 9 -9.86 20.89 -22.52
N VAL A 10 -10.76 21.25 -21.60
CA VAL A 10 -11.14 20.39 -20.47
C VAL A 10 -11.85 19.13 -20.94
N ILE A 11 -12.76 19.23 -21.92
CA ILE A 11 -13.47 18.08 -22.49
C ILE A 11 -12.49 17.14 -23.21
N MET A 12 -11.57 17.68 -24.01
CA MET A 12 -10.56 16.90 -24.73
C MET A 12 -9.57 16.21 -23.77
N ALA A 13 -9.18 16.88 -22.69
CA ALA A 13 -8.35 16.28 -21.65
C ALA A 13 -9.08 15.15 -20.89
N GLY A 14 -10.36 15.34 -20.60
CA GLY A 14 -11.20 14.34 -19.93
C GLY A 14 -11.41 13.08 -20.76
N THR A 15 -11.65 13.21 -22.07
CA THR A 15 -11.81 12.06 -22.97
C THR A 15 -10.50 11.33 -23.18
N ALA A 16 -9.38 12.03 -23.33
CA ALA A 16 -8.04 11.42 -23.44
C ALA A 16 -7.68 10.62 -22.17
N PHE A 17 -8.00 11.15 -20.99
CA PHE A 17 -7.78 10.46 -19.72
C PHE A 17 -8.66 9.21 -19.58
N SER A 18 -9.93 9.28 -19.99
CA SER A 18 -10.86 8.14 -19.97
C SER A 18 -10.38 6.99 -20.88
N VAL A 19 -9.91 7.31 -22.09
CA VAL A 19 -9.35 6.31 -23.01
C VAL A 19 -8.08 5.67 -22.43
N LEU A 20 -7.20 6.46 -21.83
CA LEU A 20 -5.97 5.94 -21.23
C LEU A 20 -6.26 4.98 -20.07
N VAL A 21 -7.21 5.33 -19.21
CA VAL A 21 -7.67 4.46 -18.10
C VAL A 21 -8.28 3.16 -18.65
N TYR A 22 -9.09 3.23 -19.71
CA TYR A 22 -9.69 2.06 -20.33
C TYR A 22 -8.65 1.12 -20.96
N VAL A 23 -7.65 1.66 -21.66
CA VAL A 23 -6.56 0.87 -22.24
C VAL A 23 -5.74 0.17 -21.15
N VAL A 24 -5.34 0.90 -20.09
CA VAL A 24 -4.57 0.33 -18.98
C VAL A 24 -5.35 -0.75 -18.24
N LEU A 25 -6.64 -0.54 -17.99
CA LEU A 25 -7.49 -1.54 -17.33
C LEU A 25 -7.71 -2.78 -18.21
N SER A 26 -7.86 -2.59 -19.53
CA SER A 26 -8.01 -3.71 -20.47
C SER A 26 -6.73 -4.55 -20.54
N GLU A 27 -5.56 -3.92 -20.53
CA GLU A 27 -4.28 -4.63 -20.56
C GLU A 27 -3.99 -5.40 -19.25
N VAL A 28 -4.43 -4.86 -18.11
CA VAL A 28 -4.38 -5.54 -16.80
C VAL A 28 -5.34 -6.73 -16.76
N TYR A 29 -6.50 -6.63 -17.38
CA TYR A 29 -7.48 -7.73 -17.46
C TYR A 29 -7.02 -8.84 -18.41
N SER A 30 -6.48 -8.52 -19.59
CA SER A 30 -6.00 -9.52 -20.55
C SER A 30 -4.80 -10.34 -20.06
N ARG A 31 -4.03 -9.85 -19.08
CA ARG A 31 -2.93 -10.63 -18.46
C ARG A 31 -3.37 -11.67 -17.44
N ARG A 32 -4.65 -11.71 -17.03
CA ARG A 32 -5.15 -12.65 -16.02
C ARG A 32 -5.78 -13.94 -16.56
N GLU A 33 -6.04 -14.03 -17.86
CA GLU A 33 -6.55 -15.25 -18.49
C GLU A 33 -5.43 -15.94 -19.28
N GLY A 34 -4.58 -16.69 -18.55
CA GLY A 34 -3.70 -17.68 -19.16
C GLY A 34 -4.51 -18.90 -19.63
N PRO A 35 -4.10 -19.58 -20.72
CA PRO A 35 -4.84 -20.71 -21.27
C PRO A 35 -4.86 -21.88 -20.27
N VAL A 36 -6.07 -22.37 -19.99
CA VAL A 36 -6.29 -23.63 -19.24
C VAL A 36 -5.89 -24.79 -20.15
N MET A 37 -4.63 -25.23 -20.03
CA MET A 37 -4.11 -26.44 -20.67
C MET A 37 -3.64 -27.39 -19.56
N GLY A 38 -4.15 -28.62 -19.57
CA GLY A 38 -3.64 -29.73 -18.76
C GLY A 38 -4.68 -30.42 -17.89
N GLY A 39 -5.72 -30.99 -18.50
CA GLY A 39 -6.38 -32.15 -17.90
C GLY A 39 -5.46 -33.38 -18.05
N PRO A 40 -5.38 -34.29 -17.06
CA PRO A 40 -4.50 -35.46 -17.16
C PRO A 40 -5.04 -36.43 -18.21
N GLU A 41 -4.24 -36.65 -19.26
CA GLU A 41 -4.39 -37.75 -20.20
C GLU A 41 -4.53 -39.07 -19.42
N GLY A 42 -5.62 -39.77 -19.68
CA GLY A 42 -5.73 -41.17 -19.37
C GLY A 42 -5.18 -42.01 -20.52
N VAL A 43 -4.78 -43.22 -20.13
CA VAL A 43 -4.85 -44.47 -20.88
C VAL A 43 -3.55 -45.00 -21.52
N ASP A 44 -3.11 -46.09 -20.90
CA ASP A 44 -2.45 -47.32 -21.37
C ASP A 44 -1.01 -47.36 -21.89
N GLU A 45 -0.20 -48.23 -21.25
CA GLU A 45 0.58 -49.23 -21.99
C GLU A 45 0.95 -50.45 -21.12
N GLU A 46 0.44 -51.61 -21.56
CA GLU A 46 0.80 -52.95 -21.10
C GLU A 46 2.30 -53.24 -21.35
N ARG A 47 2.92 -54.07 -20.48
CA ARG A 47 3.57 -55.32 -20.94
C ARG A 47 4.07 -56.21 -19.78
N PRO A 48 4.05 -57.53 -19.99
CA PRO A 48 4.41 -58.54 -19.00
C PRO A 48 5.90 -58.86 -19.04
N ILE A 49 6.52 -59.09 -17.88
CA ILE A 49 7.87 -59.67 -17.83
C ILE A 49 7.83 -60.83 -16.83
N GLU A 50 7.73 -62.04 -17.38
CA GLU A 50 8.07 -63.30 -16.72
C GLU A 50 9.49 -63.24 -16.16
N ARG A 51 9.70 -63.67 -14.92
CA ARG A 51 11.01 -64.14 -14.42
C ARG A 51 10.82 -65.04 -13.17
N PRO A 52 11.77 -65.93 -12.89
CA PRO A 52 11.53 -67.35 -12.65
C PRO A 52 11.26 -67.72 -11.19
N VAL A 53 10.55 -68.83 -11.01
CA VAL A 53 10.32 -69.54 -9.75
C VAL A 53 11.67 -69.93 -9.12
N LYS A 54 11.96 -69.40 -7.92
CA LYS A 54 12.89 -70.02 -6.96
C LYS A 54 12.15 -70.33 -5.67
N LYS A 55 12.21 -71.61 -5.30
CA LYS A 55 11.64 -72.21 -4.08
C LYS A 55 12.32 -71.69 -2.81
N GLU A 56 11.46 -71.46 -1.82
CA GLU A 56 11.58 -71.81 -0.39
C GLU A 56 12.83 -71.39 0.40
N THR A 57 12.64 -70.33 1.20
CA THR A 57 13.01 -70.35 2.62
C THR A 57 11.85 -69.74 3.39
N SER A 58 11.16 -70.55 4.19
CA SER A 58 10.05 -70.14 5.05
C SER A 58 10.44 -68.96 5.95
N PRO A 59 9.72 -67.82 5.91
CA PRO A 59 9.60 -66.99 7.07
C PRO A 59 8.43 -67.52 7.91
N SER A 60 8.66 -67.70 9.21
CA SER A 60 7.61 -67.86 10.22
C SER A 60 6.42 -66.94 9.92
N PRO A 61 5.17 -67.37 10.16
CA PRO A 61 4.00 -66.56 9.82
C PRO A 61 4.17 -65.20 10.50
N PRO A 62 4.09 -64.06 9.78
CA PRO A 62 3.99 -62.78 10.45
C PRO A 62 2.78 -62.89 11.37
N GLU A 63 2.97 -62.61 12.66
CA GLU A 63 1.85 -62.42 13.58
C GLU A 63 0.82 -61.59 12.84
N LYS A 64 -0.32 -62.21 12.54
CA LYS A 64 -1.37 -61.57 11.77
C LYS A 64 -1.86 -60.42 12.64
N GLU A 65 -1.37 -59.21 12.39
CA GLU A 65 -1.99 -57.99 12.89
C GLU A 65 -3.48 -58.17 12.58
N THR A 66 -4.28 -58.27 13.63
CA THR A 66 -5.73 -58.39 13.49
C THR A 66 -6.21 -57.21 12.65
N GLU A 67 -7.23 -57.40 11.80
CA GLU A 67 -7.72 -56.28 10.97
C GLU A 67 -8.05 -55.04 11.82
N GLN A 68 -8.49 -55.24 13.06
CA GLN A 68 -8.68 -54.17 14.04
C GLN A 68 -7.40 -53.40 14.39
N GLN A 69 -6.23 -54.03 14.49
CA GLN A 69 -4.95 -53.35 14.69
C GLN A 69 -4.52 -52.58 13.44
N ARG A 70 -4.74 -53.13 12.24
CA ARG A 70 -4.44 -52.44 10.96
C ARG A 70 -5.34 -51.21 10.77
N LEU A 71 -6.62 -51.32 11.12
CA LEU A 71 -7.58 -50.21 11.06
C LEU A 71 -7.21 -49.12 12.08
N LYS A 72 -6.92 -49.46 13.33
CA LYS A 72 -6.46 -48.49 14.36
C LYS A 72 -5.18 -47.77 13.97
N ARG A 73 -4.25 -48.46 13.29
CA ARG A 73 -3.00 -47.85 12.80
C ARG A 73 -3.28 -46.88 11.65
N ARG A 74 -4.16 -47.24 10.72
CA ARG A 74 -4.60 -46.36 9.62
C ARG A 74 -5.37 -45.14 10.14
N GLU A 75 -6.24 -45.30 11.15
CA GLU A 75 -6.94 -44.18 11.79
C GLU A 75 -5.99 -43.20 12.46
N LYS A 76 -4.98 -43.71 13.20
CA LYS A 76 -3.93 -42.85 13.78
C LYS A 76 -3.13 -42.13 12.71
N GLU A 77 -2.77 -42.81 11.63
CA GLU A 77 -2.01 -42.20 10.53
C GLU A 77 -2.83 -41.13 9.79
N LEU A 78 -4.14 -41.35 9.59
CA LEU A 78 -5.06 -40.36 9.02
C LEU A 78 -5.23 -39.16 9.96
N ALA A 79 -5.45 -39.39 11.25
CA ALA A 79 -5.55 -38.32 12.25
C ALA A 79 -4.27 -37.48 12.33
N GLU A 80 -3.10 -38.12 12.25
CA GLU A 80 -1.81 -37.43 12.25
C GLU A 80 -1.61 -36.61 10.96
N ARG A 81 -1.99 -37.15 9.80
CA ARG A 81 -1.96 -36.42 8.53
C ARG A 81 -2.92 -35.22 8.54
N GLU A 82 -4.12 -35.38 9.08
CA GLU A 82 -5.07 -34.27 9.23
C GLU A 82 -4.55 -33.19 10.17
N ALA A 83 -3.93 -33.58 11.31
CA ALA A 83 -3.34 -32.64 12.24
C ALA A 83 -2.18 -31.85 11.59
N ARG A 84 -1.33 -32.53 10.81
CA ARG A 84 -0.23 -31.88 10.06
C ARG A 84 -0.75 -30.90 9.02
N VAL A 85 -1.77 -31.29 8.25
CA VAL A 85 -2.39 -30.40 7.23
C VAL A 85 -3.07 -29.20 7.89
N LYS A 86 -3.76 -29.38 9.02
CA LYS A 86 -4.36 -28.28 9.78
C LYS A 86 -3.29 -27.32 10.32
N ALA A 87 -2.21 -27.85 10.89
CA ALA A 87 -1.10 -27.03 11.38
C ALA A 87 -0.40 -26.25 10.25
N GLU A 88 -0.20 -26.87 9.09
CA GLU A 88 0.41 -26.19 7.93
C GLU A 88 -0.50 -25.09 7.37
N LYS A 89 -1.82 -25.33 7.29
CA LYS A 89 -2.80 -24.30 6.90
C LYS A 89 -2.78 -23.11 7.85
N LEU A 90 -2.74 -23.35 9.16
CA LEU A 90 -2.66 -22.30 10.17
C LEU A 90 -1.36 -21.50 10.03
N LYS A 91 -0.22 -22.17 9.80
CA LYS A 91 1.06 -21.50 9.58
C LYS A 91 1.03 -20.58 8.35
N ARG A 92 0.47 -21.05 7.23
CA ARG A 92 0.32 -20.24 6.01
C ARG A 92 -0.64 -19.06 6.19
N LEU A 93 -1.70 -19.23 6.99
CA LEU A 93 -2.63 -18.13 7.30
C LEU A 93 -1.97 -17.06 8.17
N ALA A 94 -1.23 -17.46 9.21
CA ALA A 94 -0.48 -16.53 10.05
C ALA A 94 0.59 -15.76 9.26
N GLU A 95 1.29 -16.44 8.34
CA GLU A 95 2.27 -15.79 7.46
C GLU A 95 1.61 -14.76 6.53
N ARG A 96 0.43 -15.06 5.98
CA ARG A 96 -0.34 -14.12 5.16
C ARG A 96 -0.83 -12.92 5.98
N GLU A 97 -1.28 -13.14 7.20
CA GLU A 97 -1.73 -12.06 8.10
C GLU A 97 -0.59 -11.10 8.44
N HIS A 98 0.62 -11.63 8.72
CA HIS A 98 1.81 -10.81 8.92
C HIS A 98 2.17 -9.96 7.70
N VAL A 99 2.05 -10.51 6.48
CA VAL A 99 2.32 -9.77 5.25
C VAL A 99 1.27 -8.68 4.99
N ILE A 100 -0.01 -8.98 5.24
CA ILE A 100 -1.10 -8.00 5.10
C ILE A 100 -0.90 -6.87 6.10
N ARG A 101 -0.66 -7.19 7.37
CA ARG A 101 -0.43 -6.20 8.42
C ARG A 101 0.77 -5.30 8.11
N ARG A 102 1.88 -5.87 7.62
CA ARG A 102 3.05 -5.09 7.21
C ARG A 102 2.71 -4.14 6.05
N ARG A 103 1.94 -4.59 5.06
CA ARG A 103 1.48 -3.73 3.95
C ARG A 103 0.53 -2.63 4.42
N GLU A 104 -0.37 -2.93 5.35
CA GLU A 104 -1.26 -1.93 5.95
C GLU A 104 -0.49 -0.89 6.76
N GLU A 105 0.53 -1.32 7.51
CA GLU A 105 1.44 -0.42 8.25
C GLU A 105 2.26 0.45 7.29
N GLU A 106 2.79 -0.13 6.19
CA GLU A 106 3.51 0.61 5.14
C GLU A 106 2.58 1.59 4.40
N GLU A 107 1.34 1.20 4.10
CA GLU A 107 0.35 2.06 3.45
C GLU A 107 -0.13 3.18 4.38
N ALA A 108 -0.33 2.89 5.66
CA ALA A 108 -0.66 3.89 6.67
C ALA A 108 0.50 4.88 6.87
N ALA A 109 1.75 4.40 6.90
CA ALA A 109 2.94 5.24 6.96
C ALA A 109 3.09 6.11 5.70
N ALA A 110 2.84 5.55 4.50
CA ALA A 110 2.86 6.29 3.24
C ALA A 110 1.77 7.37 3.20
N LYS A 111 0.54 7.05 3.62
CA LYS A 111 -0.57 8.02 3.75
C LYS A 111 -0.27 9.10 4.79
N ALA A 112 0.36 8.75 5.91
CA ALA A 112 0.78 9.73 6.90
C ALA A 112 1.87 10.67 6.36
N GLN A 113 2.87 10.13 5.65
CA GLN A 113 3.92 10.95 5.01
C GLN A 113 3.36 11.83 3.89
N GLN A 114 2.38 11.33 3.11
CA GLN A 114 1.72 12.11 2.06
C GLN A 114 0.86 13.24 2.66
N LYS A 115 0.15 12.98 3.77
CA LYS A 115 -0.63 13.99 4.49
C LYS A 115 0.25 15.09 5.10
N VAL A 116 1.49 14.76 5.48
CA VAL A 116 2.49 15.74 5.95
C VAL A 116 3.13 16.53 4.81
N LYS A 117 3.27 15.95 3.61
CA LYS A 117 3.94 16.58 2.46
C LYS A 117 3.01 17.39 1.55
N SER A 118 1.71 17.38 1.76
CA SER A 118 0.76 17.99 0.82
C SER A 118 -0.51 18.48 1.51
N GLN A 119 -0.40 19.55 2.30
CA GLN A 119 -1.50 20.51 2.38
C GLN A 119 -1.24 21.63 1.36
N PRO A 120 -1.81 21.55 0.14
CA PRO A 120 -1.74 22.64 -0.84
C PRO A 120 -2.35 23.95 -0.31
N GLY A 121 -3.21 23.89 0.72
CA GLY A 121 -3.71 25.08 1.43
C GLY A 121 -2.67 25.80 2.30
N ASP A 122 -1.58 25.13 2.71
CA ASP A 122 -0.61 25.76 3.61
C ASP A 122 0.24 26.80 2.89
N ARG A 123 0.59 26.57 1.62
CA ARG A 123 1.43 27.51 0.86
C ARG A 123 0.67 28.80 0.53
N GLU A 124 -0.54 28.68 0.00
CA GLU A 124 -1.39 29.83 -0.31
C GLU A 124 -1.75 30.60 0.97
N TRP A 125 -2.03 29.90 2.07
CA TRP A 125 -2.29 30.53 3.36
C TRP A 125 -1.04 31.24 3.91
N ILE A 126 0.14 30.63 3.84
CA ILE A 126 1.40 31.25 4.28
C ILE A 126 1.71 32.52 3.46
N GLU A 127 1.53 32.48 2.14
CA GLU A 127 1.73 33.64 1.28
C GLU A 127 0.73 34.76 1.57
N SER A 128 -0.55 34.42 1.79
CA SER A 128 -1.58 35.38 2.22
C SER A 128 -1.30 35.98 3.59
N GLU A 129 -0.86 35.18 4.57
CA GLU A 129 -0.55 35.67 5.92
C GLU A 129 0.70 36.57 5.91
N LYS A 130 1.69 36.28 5.06
CA LYS A 130 2.85 37.19 4.85
C LYS A 130 2.39 38.55 4.35
N GLN A 131 1.47 38.61 3.37
CA GLN A 131 0.93 39.88 2.87
C GLN A 131 0.18 40.64 3.97
N ARG A 132 -0.67 39.94 4.73
CA ARG A 132 -1.40 40.53 5.86
C ARG A 132 -0.47 41.13 6.93
N ILE A 133 0.61 40.44 7.29
CA ILE A 133 1.59 40.96 8.26
C ILE A 133 2.32 42.19 7.70
N GLN A 134 2.67 42.20 6.41
CA GLN A 134 3.26 43.39 5.79
C GLN A 134 2.31 44.60 5.84
N GLU A 135 1.01 44.41 5.61
CA GLU A 135 0.02 45.47 5.78
C GLU A 135 -0.07 45.97 7.23
N LEU A 136 0.06 45.07 8.22
CA LEU A 136 0.06 45.45 9.64
C LEU A 136 1.30 46.28 10.00
N ILE A 137 2.46 45.96 9.44
CA ILE A 137 3.68 46.76 9.58
C ILE A 137 3.47 48.15 8.98
N HIS A 138 2.93 48.23 7.76
CA HIS A 138 2.65 49.52 7.11
C HIS A 138 1.65 50.36 7.92
N LYS A 139 0.58 49.75 8.45
CA LYS A 139 -0.37 50.44 9.35
C LYS A 139 0.28 50.89 10.65
N ALA A 140 1.25 50.15 11.19
CA ALA A 140 2.00 50.56 12.36
C ALA A 140 2.92 51.76 12.04
N GLU A 141 3.54 51.77 10.86
CA GLU A 141 4.34 52.90 10.35
C GLU A 141 3.49 54.17 10.18
N GLU A 142 2.31 54.05 9.57
CA GLU A 142 1.37 55.17 9.43
C GLU A 142 0.97 55.75 10.79
N ARG A 143 0.67 54.88 11.77
CA ARG A 143 0.31 55.34 13.12
C ARG A 143 1.50 55.93 13.88
N PHE A 144 2.73 55.45 13.65
CA PHE A 144 3.94 56.05 14.19
C PHE A 144 4.19 57.44 13.59
N ASN A 145 4.09 57.57 12.26
CA ASN A 145 4.24 58.85 11.56
C ASN A 145 3.15 59.86 11.93
N ALA A 146 1.94 59.39 12.24
CA ALA A 146 0.86 60.21 12.77
C ALA A 146 1.05 60.61 14.25
N GLY A 147 2.12 60.18 14.91
CA GLY A 147 2.41 60.46 16.32
C GLY A 147 1.54 59.65 17.30
N GLY A 148 0.82 58.63 16.83
CA GLY A 148 -0.05 57.77 17.63
C GLY A 148 0.69 56.64 18.38
N LEU A 149 1.97 56.41 18.09
CA LEU A 149 2.83 55.47 18.81
C LEU A 149 4.15 56.13 19.19
N THR A 150 4.69 55.72 20.34
CA THR A 150 6.08 56.06 20.68
C THR A 150 7.04 55.17 19.90
N GLU A 151 8.28 55.64 19.72
CA GLU A 151 9.32 54.93 18.97
C GLU A 151 9.59 53.53 19.52
N ASP A 152 9.62 53.38 20.85
CA ASP A 152 9.83 52.08 21.51
C ASP A 152 8.69 51.09 21.23
N HIS A 153 7.44 51.57 21.26
CA HIS A 153 6.29 50.73 20.94
C HIS A 153 6.28 50.31 19.47
N PHE A 154 6.59 51.25 18.57
CA PHE A 154 6.72 50.95 17.14
C PHE A 154 7.79 49.90 16.88
N LYS A 155 9.00 50.06 17.43
CA LYS A 155 10.10 49.09 17.31
C LYS A 155 9.71 47.70 17.82
N LYS A 156 9.02 47.63 18.96
CA LYS A 156 8.55 46.35 19.52
C LYS A 156 7.54 45.65 18.62
N ILE A 157 6.58 46.39 18.08
CA ILE A 157 5.55 45.86 17.18
C ILE A 157 6.18 45.36 15.87
N VAL A 158 7.08 46.15 15.28
CA VAL A 158 7.79 45.76 14.06
C VAL A 158 8.64 44.50 14.30
N ALA A 159 9.37 44.43 15.41
CA ALA A 159 10.17 43.25 15.74
C ALA A 159 9.31 41.98 15.91
N GLU A 160 8.13 42.10 16.52
CA GLU A 160 7.19 40.98 16.68
C GLU A 160 6.67 40.47 15.33
N TYR A 161 6.22 41.38 14.46
CA TYR A 161 5.76 41.02 13.12
C TYR A 161 6.89 40.48 12.22
N GLN A 162 8.11 41.01 12.35
CA GLN A 162 9.27 40.47 11.64
C GLN A 162 9.61 39.04 12.09
N ASN A 163 9.53 38.74 13.39
CA ASN A 163 9.70 37.37 13.88
C ASN A 163 8.63 36.44 13.32
N GLN A 164 7.37 36.89 13.24
CA GLN A 164 6.30 36.09 12.62
C GLN A 164 6.56 35.84 11.12
N LEU A 165 7.10 36.80 10.38
CA LEU A 165 7.49 36.60 8.97
C LEU A 165 8.61 35.55 8.83
N ILE A 166 9.60 35.56 9.73
CA ILE A 166 10.67 34.56 9.75
C ILE A 166 10.10 33.16 10.00
N ASP A 167 9.20 33.03 10.99
CA ASP A 167 8.52 31.77 11.30
C ASP A 167 7.72 31.24 10.10
N LEU A 168 6.98 32.11 9.41
CA LEU A 168 6.25 31.76 8.19
C LEU A 168 7.20 31.34 7.07
N ASP A 169 8.36 31.95 6.94
CA ASP A 169 9.36 31.56 5.93
C ASP A 169 9.98 30.19 6.21
N ILE A 170 10.25 29.89 7.48
CA ILE A 170 10.71 28.56 7.91
C ILE A 170 9.63 27.52 7.61
N ARG A 171 8.36 27.81 7.90
CA ARG A 171 7.23 26.92 7.59
C ARG A 171 7.10 26.69 6.08
N LEU A 172 7.26 27.74 5.28
CA LEU A 172 7.22 27.64 3.83
C LEU A 172 8.35 26.75 3.28
N LYS A 173 9.59 26.92 3.77
CA LYS A 173 10.74 26.09 3.40
C LYS A 173 10.54 24.62 3.76
N ARG A 174 9.99 24.35 4.95
CA ARG A 174 9.62 22.99 5.36
C ARG A 174 8.52 22.40 4.48
N ALA A 175 7.50 23.19 4.14
CA ALA A 175 6.41 22.77 3.27
C ALA A 175 6.86 22.51 1.82
N SER A 176 7.88 23.22 1.33
CA SER A 176 8.47 23.00 -0.01
C SER A 176 9.53 21.89 -0.06
N GLY A 177 9.81 21.22 1.07
CA GLY A 177 10.82 20.16 1.14
C GLY A 177 12.27 20.65 1.15
N GLY A 178 12.49 21.95 1.40
CA GLY A 178 13.81 22.53 1.60
C GLY A 178 14.30 22.30 3.03
N VAL A 179 15.21 21.34 3.20
CA VAL A 179 16.08 21.21 4.38
C VAL A 179 17.46 21.76 4.01
#